data_AF-A0A9E4HP78-F1
#
_entry.id   AF-A0A9E4HP78-F1
#
_cell.length_a   1.000
_cell.length_b   1.000
_cell.length_c   1.000
_cell.angle_alpha   90.00
_cell.angle_beta   90.00
_cell.angle_gamma   90.00
#
_symmetry.space_group_name_H-M   'P 1'
#
loop_
_entity.id
_entity.type
_entity.pdbx_description
1 polymer ?
#
loop_
_entity_poly.entity_id
_entity_poly.type
_entity_poly.pdbx_seq_one_letter_code
_entity_poly.pdbx_strand_id
1 'polypeptide(L)'
;ALAAFDATDPVPGNGFADIFGCPESWICDKIITNMIAFSGWDNIQQTIAGYDAMFVQAVDSANEGIPMVAYTWTPSEYITQLRPGDNVYWAGVGAILDDSNPANQEGGEWHDQRGADGTGGFAKIGPDQCPSAADQFDGLCPIGWIAADILVTANNDFLSANPAARALFEVVRLSVIDVSLANLAQDGGASPTDLAVQWVADNRDLVDEWMVAALKGTYVSVLVSAGSESAAQRARDSLESQYGREFGILLSSDYASLRPGYWVVYAGPFVTPEESQTTCWTDLNRRTGDLCYGRRLSQDPADADTVYGPAPG
;
A
#
# COMPACT_ATOMS: atom_id res chain seq x y z
N ALA A 1 21.05 31.23 -14.74
CA ALA A 1 20.17 30.19 -14.17
C ALA A 1 20.65 29.82 -12.78
N LEU A 2 21.77 29.10 -12.62
CA LEU A 2 22.29 28.67 -11.31
C LEU A 2 22.45 29.80 -10.27
N ALA A 3 23.04 30.94 -10.63
CA ALA A 3 23.13 32.09 -9.71
C ALA A 3 21.76 32.69 -9.29
N ALA A 4 20.70 32.46 -10.08
CA ALA A 4 19.35 32.88 -9.70
C ALA A 4 18.66 31.85 -8.79
N PHE A 5 19.00 30.57 -8.91
CA PHE A 5 18.58 29.52 -7.96
C PHE A 5 19.27 29.71 -6.60
N ASP A 6 20.60 29.81 -6.59
CA ASP A 6 21.42 30.07 -5.39
C ASP A 6 20.99 31.35 -4.66
N ALA A 7 20.50 32.38 -5.36
CA ALA A 7 20.05 33.61 -4.72
C ALA A 7 18.79 33.44 -3.85
N THR A 8 18.03 32.36 -4.04
CA THR A 8 16.68 32.19 -3.46
C THR A 8 16.48 30.85 -2.75
N ASP A 9 17.53 30.04 -2.63
CA ASP A 9 17.47 28.74 -1.99
C ASP A 9 17.69 28.82 -0.46
N PRO A 10 17.71 27.69 0.28
CA PRO A 10 17.87 27.71 1.74
C PRO A 10 19.16 28.33 2.28
N VAL A 11 20.24 28.40 1.49
CA VAL A 11 21.52 29.00 1.92
C VAL A 11 22.03 29.97 0.86
N PRO A 12 21.44 31.17 0.75
CA PRO A 12 21.68 32.03 -0.40
C PRO A 12 23.12 32.50 -0.59
N GLY A 13 23.60 32.46 -1.83
CA GLY A 13 24.90 32.98 -2.25
C GLY A 13 26.08 32.09 -1.84
N ASN A 14 25.83 30.81 -1.59
CA ASN A 14 26.86 29.84 -1.25
C ASN A 14 27.56 29.26 -2.52
N GLY A 15 27.03 29.55 -3.71
CA GLY A 15 27.54 29.08 -5.00
C GLY A 15 26.94 27.75 -5.49
N PHE A 16 25.99 27.18 -4.76
CA PHE A 16 25.27 25.95 -5.06
C PHE A 16 23.79 26.25 -5.31
N ALA A 17 23.15 25.43 -6.13
CA ALA A 17 21.69 25.40 -6.20
C ALA A 17 21.18 24.20 -5.39
N ASP A 18 20.25 24.44 -4.48
CA ASP A 18 19.64 23.37 -3.69
C ASP A 18 18.47 22.66 -4.39
N ILE A 19 18.45 21.34 -4.24
CA ILE A 19 17.29 20.48 -4.44
C ILE A 19 16.63 20.27 -3.07
N PHE A 20 15.36 20.63 -2.93
CA PHE A 20 14.55 20.21 -1.79
C PHE A 20 14.35 18.69 -1.85
N GLY A 21 15.18 17.94 -1.13
CA GLY A 21 15.28 16.49 -1.26
C GLY A 21 14.50 15.74 -0.19
N CYS A 22 15.18 14.82 0.48
CA CYS A 22 14.60 13.94 1.48
C CYS A 22 15.23 14.08 2.87
N PRO A 23 14.51 13.68 3.94
CA PRO A 23 15.11 13.45 5.25
C PRO A 23 16.22 12.38 5.19
N GLU A 24 17.24 12.50 6.04
CA GLU A 24 18.44 11.63 6.09
C GLU A 24 18.12 10.13 6.30
N SER A 25 16.96 9.80 6.86
CA SER A 25 16.55 8.42 7.10
C SER A 25 15.89 7.76 5.89
N TRP A 26 15.65 8.50 4.80
CA TRP A 26 14.93 8.00 3.63
C TRP A 26 15.91 7.64 2.51
N ILE A 27 15.63 6.53 1.83
CA ILE A 27 16.48 6.04 0.73
C ILE A 27 16.60 7.08 -0.41
N CYS A 28 15.59 7.92 -0.63
CA CYS A 28 15.64 8.94 -1.67
C CYS A 28 16.73 10.00 -1.44
N ASP A 29 17.11 10.31 -0.19
CA ASP A 29 18.24 11.23 0.07
C ASP A 29 19.53 10.67 -0.53
N LYS A 30 19.76 9.38 -0.26
CA LYS A 30 20.93 8.65 -0.71
C LYS A 30 20.97 8.52 -2.23
N ILE A 31 19.83 8.23 -2.84
CA ILE A 31 19.71 8.14 -4.30
C ILE A 31 19.98 9.51 -4.94
N ILE A 32 19.39 10.60 -4.45
CA ILE A 32 19.62 11.95 -4.98
C ILE A 32 21.09 12.34 -4.85
N THR A 33 21.73 12.05 -3.71
CA THR A 33 23.17 12.28 -3.52
C THR A 33 24.01 11.53 -4.57
N ASN A 34 23.67 10.26 -4.86
CA ASN A 34 24.33 9.51 -5.92
C ASN A 34 24.01 10.07 -7.32
N MET A 35 22.79 10.54 -7.58
CA MET A 35 22.41 11.16 -8.87
C MET A 35 23.19 12.44 -9.15
N ILE A 36 23.36 13.32 -8.15
CA ILE A 36 24.16 14.54 -8.25
C ILE A 36 25.60 14.20 -8.62
N ALA A 37 26.21 13.27 -7.88
CA ALA A 37 27.58 12.84 -8.11
C ALA A 37 27.75 12.15 -9.48
N PHE A 38 26.80 11.27 -9.85
CA PHE A 38 26.79 10.56 -11.13
C PHE A 38 26.71 11.51 -12.32
N SER A 39 25.91 12.56 -12.18
CA SER A 39 25.68 13.55 -13.25
C SER A 39 26.80 14.58 -13.35
N GLY A 40 27.76 14.59 -12.41
CA GLY A 40 28.83 15.58 -12.35
C GLY A 40 28.33 17.00 -12.05
N TRP A 41 27.26 17.12 -11.27
CA TRP A 41 26.67 18.42 -10.91
C TRP A 41 27.43 19.06 -9.74
N ASP A 42 28.63 19.59 -10.01
CA ASP A 42 29.56 20.12 -9.00
C ASP A 42 29.03 21.31 -8.17
N ASN A 43 27.95 21.95 -8.62
CA ASN A 43 27.36 23.13 -8.00
C ASN A 43 25.86 22.96 -7.73
N ILE A 44 25.42 21.72 -7.57
CA ILE A 44 24.07 21.38 -7.10
C ILE A 44 24.23 20.55 -5.84
N GLN A 45 23.41 20.81 -4.84
CA GLN A 45 23.39 20.04 -3.60
C GLN A 45 21.94 19.71 -3.22
N GLN A 46 21.78 18.82 -2.24
CA GLN A 46 20.48 18.50 -1.67
C GLN A 46 20.32 19.17 -0.31
N THR A 47 19.19 19.82 -0.09
CA THR A 47 18.75 20.18 1.26
C THR A 47 18.15 18.93 1.94
N ILE A 48 18.74 18.53 3.06
CA ILE A 48 18.29 17.42 3.91
C ILE A 48 17.63 18.00 5.16
N ALA A 49 16.29 18.03 5.18
CA ALA A 49 15.52 18.53 6.31
C ALA A 49 14.15 17.83 6.41
N GLY A 50 13.26 18.33 7.27
CA GLY A 50 11.90 17.83 7.37
C GLY A 50 11.14 18.05 6.06
N TYR A 51 10.63 16.96 5.47
CA TYR A 51 10.07 16.98 4.12
C TYR A 51 8.89 17.96 3.98
N ASP A 52 7.93 17.94 4.90
CA ASP A 52 6.75 18.82 4.83
C ASP A 52 7.13 20.31 4.78
N ALA A 53 8.07 20.74 5.61
CA ALA A 53 8.52 22.12 5.64
C ALA A 53 9.26 22.52 4.36
N MET A 54 10.11 21.63 3.84
CA MET A 54 10.78 21.85 2.56
C MET A 54 9.78 21.93 1.41
N PHE A 55 8.77 21.07 1.42
CA PHE A 55 7.77 21.03 0.36
C PHE A 55 6.88 22.28 0.38
N VAL A 56 6.48 22.78 1.55
CA VAL A 56 5.78 24.07 1.68
C VAL A 56 6.62 25.20 1.07
N GLN A 57 7.92 25.25 1.37
CA GLN A 57 8.81 26.26 0.78
C GLN A 57 8.91 26.12 -0.75
N ALA A 58 8.92 24.90 -1.28
CA ALA A 58 8.91 24.65 -2.72
C ALA A 58 7.61 25.14 -3.38
N VAL A 59 6.46 24.94 -2.72
CA VAL A 59 5.15 25.43 -3.16
C VAL A 59 5.11 26.96 -3.16
N ASP A 60 5.58 27.61 -2.09
CA ASP A 60 5.64 29.07 -2.02
C ASP A 60 6.55 29.63 -3.13
N SER A 61 7.72 29.02 -3.34
CA SER A 61 8.64 29.40 -4.41
C SER A 61 8.00 29.29 -5.80
N ALA A 62 7.32 28.17 -6.08
CA ALA A 62 6.61 27.98 -7.35
C ALA A 62 5.51 29.03 -7.57
N ASN A 63 4.74 29.34 -6.52
CA ASN A 63 3.67 30.35 -6.57
C ASN A 63 4.20 31.78 -6.75
N GLU A 64 5.40 32.07 -6.24
CA GLU A 64 6.07 33.37 -6.38
C GLU A 64 6.90 33.49 -7.68
N GLY A 65 6.96 32.43 -8.50
CA GLY A 65 7.77 32.38 -9.71
C GLY A 65 9.28 32.32 -9.43
N ILE A 66 9.65 31.88 -8.23
CA ILE A 66 11.02 31.65 -7.80
C ILE A 66 11.46 30.26 -8.29
N PRO A 67 12.59 30.14 -8.99
CA PRO A 67 13.09 28.85 -9.45
C PRO A 67 13.38 27.92 -8.27
N MET A 68 12.86 26.68 -8.33
CA MET A 68 13.10 25.65 -7.33
C MET A 68 13.15 24.27 -7.98
N VAL A 69 13.78 23.31 -7.29
CA VAL A 69 13.70 21.88 -7.61
C VAL A 69 13.33 21.15 -6.33
N ALA A 70 12.31 20.30 -6.38
CA ALA A 70 11.90 19.47 -5.26
C ALA A 70 11.74 18.02 -5.71
N TYR A 71 12.19 17.09 -4.86
CA TYR A 71 11.83 15.69 -4.97
C TYR A 71 10.39 15.48 -4.51
N THR A 72 9.64 14.64 -5.22
CA THR A 72 8.30 14.20 -4.82
C THR A 72 7.97 12.85 -5.45
N TRP A 73 6.86 12.22 -5.08
CA TRP A 73 6.45 10.90 -5.54
C TRP A 73 4.94 10.79 -5.75
N THR A 74 4.51 9.74 -6.45
CA THR A 74 3.10 9.34 -6.52
C THR A 74 2.96 7.90 -6.03
N PRO A 75 1.86 7.55 -5.32
CA PRO A 75 0.76 8.42 -4.90
C PRO A 75 1.15 9.36 -3.74
N SER A 76 0.74 10.63 -3.82
CA SER A 76 0.83 11.61 -2.72
C SER A 76 -0.12 12.79 -2.97
N GLU A 77 -0.41 13.55 -1.92
CA GLU A 77 -1.18 14.80 -1.95
C GLU A 77 -0.36 15.97 -2.52
N TYR A 78 0.96 15.90 -2.42
CA TYR A 78 1.91 16.93 -2.86
C TYR A 78 1.75 17.32 -4.34
N ILE A 79 1.40 16.35 -5.19
CA ILE A 79 1.16 16.57 -6.64
C ILE A 79 -0.06 17.45 -6.95
N THR A 80 -0.93 17.68 -5.95
CA THR A 80 -2.08 18.58 -6.10
C THR A 80 -1.69 20.05 -5.93
N GLN A 81 -0.57 20.30 -5.22
CA GLN A 81 -0.02 21.62 -4.95
C GLN A 81 1.00 22.01 -6.03
N LEU A 82 1.95 21.12 -6.32
CA LEU A 82 2.89 21.23 -7.44
C LEU A 82 2.39 20.36 -8.59
N ARG A 83 1.72 21.00 -9.56
CA ARG A 83 1.02 20.35 -10.69
C ARG A 83 1.88 20.42 -11.96
N PRO A 84 2.40 19.26 -12.45
CA PRO A 84 3.17 19.20 -13.68
C PRO A 84 2.38 19.70 -14.90
N GLY A 85 2.95 20.64 -15.66
CA GLY A 85 2.35 21.31 -16.82
C GLY A 85 1.53 22.56 -16.49
N ASP A 86 1.44 22.95 -15.21
CA ASP A 86 0.76 24.17 -14.77
C ASP A 86 1.75 25.11 -14.04
N ASN A 87 2.13 24.79 -12.80
CA ASN A 87 3.08 25.59 -12.02
C ASN A 87 4.47 24.94 -11.87
N VAL A 88 4.63 23.67 -12.26
CA VAL A 88 5.93 22.97 -12.29
C VAL A 88 6.03 22.04 -13.50
N TYR A 89 7.20 21.43 -13.70
CA TYR A 89 7.42 20.33 -14.66
C TYR A 89 8.19 19.20 -13.98
N TRP A 90 8.06 17.98 -14.50
CA TRP A 90 9.01 16.92 -14.21
C TRP A 90 10.36 17.24 -14.86
N ALA A 91 11.42 17.19 -14.06
CA ALA A 91 12.78 17.39 -14.55
C ALA A 91 13.30 16.10 -15.20
N GLY A 92 13.76 16.19 -16.44
CA GLY A 92 14.51 15.11 -17.09
C GLY A 92 15.98 15.13 -16.69
N VAL A 93 16.58 13.96 -16.51
CA VAL A 93 18.02 13.80 -16.27
C VAL A 93 18.74 13.39 -17.55
N GLY A 94 20.00 13.78 -17.69
CA GLY A 94 20.82 13.44 -18.87
C GLY A 94 21.35 12.01 -18.88
N ALA A 95 21.40 11.36 -17.72
CA ALA A 95 21.80 9.97 -17.56
C ALA A 95 21.05 9.34 -16.39
N ILE A 96 20.65 8.08 -16.54
CA ILE A 96 20.01 7.31 -15.47
C ILE A 96 21.09 6.71 -14.59
N LEU A 97 20.98 6.93 -13.27
CA LEU A 97 21.93 6.43 -12.27
C LEU A 97 22.09 4.91 -12.39
N ASP A 98 23.34 4.45 -12.48
CA ASP A 98 23.70 3.04 -12.50
C ASP A 98 24.20 2.53 -11.13
N ASP A 99 24.72 1.31 -11.10
CA ASP A 99 25.27 0.63 -9.92
C ASP A 99 26.69 1.09 -9.54
N SER A 100 27.21 2.18 -10.12
CA SER A 100 28.60 2.65 -9.89
C SER A 100 28.85 3.22 -8.49
N ASN A 101 27.80 3.58 -7.74
CA ASN A 101 27.88 4.16 -6.39
C ASN A 101 28.88 5.34 -6.27
N PRO A 102 28.69 6.43 -7.03
CA PRO A 102 29.70 7.48 -7.19
C PRO A 102 29.96 8.28 -5.90
N ALA A 103 29.01 8.33 -4.97
CA ALA A 103 29.20 9.00 -3.68
C ALA A 103 29.73 8.04 -2.59
N ASN A 104 30.11 6.81 -2.95
CA ASN A 104 30.69 5.81 -2.04
C ASN A 104 29.84 5.56 -0.79
N GLN A 105 28.53 5.44 -0.98
CA GLN A 105 27.56 5.23 0.10
C GLN A 105 27.41 3.74 0.41
N GLU A 106 27.15 3.40 1.67
CA GLU A 106 26.81 2.02 2.03
C GLU A 106 25.53 1.57 1.33
N GLY A 107 25.60 0.46 0.61
CA GLY A 107 24.49 -0.08 -0.20
C GLY A 107 24.20 0.70 -1.48
N GLY A 108 25.07 1.65 -1.87
CA GLY A 108 24.82 2.50 -3.03
C GLY A 108 24.81 1.79 -4.38
N GLU A 109 25.31 0.55 -4.45
CA GLU A 109 25.14 -0.34 -5.60
C GLU A 109 23.67 -0.72 -5.85
N TRP A 110 22.81 -0.64 -4.82
CA TRP A 110 21.37 -0.89 -4.93
C TRP A 110 20.56 0.35 -5.35
N HIS A 111 21.23 1.48 -5.58
CA HIS A 111 20.58 2.72 -6.03
C HIS A 111 20.41 2.80 -7.55
N ASP A 112 20.77 1.75 -8.30
CA ASP A 112 20.59 1.67 -9.76
C ASP A 112 19.13 1.96 -10.17
N GLN A 113 18.95 2.94 -11.06
CA GLN A 113 17.64 3.38 -11.55
C GLN A 113 17.34 2.91 -12.98
N ARG A 114 18.16 2.02 -13.56
CA ARG A 114 17.94 1.44 -14.89
C ARG A 114 17.02 0.22 -14.86
N GLY A 115 16.75 -0.33 -13.68
CA GLY A 115 15.95 -1.56 -13.53
C GLY A 115 16.64 -2.80 -14.11
N ALA A 116 16.04 -3.98 -13.87
CA ALA A 116 16.66 -5.27 -14.23
C ALA A 116 16.82 -5.50 -15.74
N ASP A 117 15.99 -4.85 -16.56
CA ASP A 117 16.01 -4.96 -18.03
C ASP A 117 16.70 -3.75 -18.72
N GLY A 118 17.20 -2.79 -17.94
CA GLY A 118 17.84 -1.58 -18.44
C GLY A 118 16.90 -0.51 -19.01
N THR A 119 15.58 -0.65 -18.84
CA THR A 119 14.57 0.29 -19.36
C THR A 119 13.99 1.24 -18.31
N GLY A 120 14.44 1.11 -17.06
CA GLY A 120 14.06 1.96 -15.94
C GLY A 120 14.56 3.40 -16.04
N GLY A 121 14.00 4.28 -15.22
CA GLY A 121 14.35 5.71 -15.21
C GLY A 121 13.58 6.53 -16.26
N PHE A 122 12.75 5.90 -17.08
CA PHE A 122 11.92 6.52 -18.10
C PHE A 122 10.43 6.36 -17.77
N ALA A 123 9.65 7.41 -17.97
CA ALA A 123 8.21 7.42 -17.71
C ALA A 123 7.42 7.93 -18.92
N LYS A 124 6.21 7.40 -19.10
CA LYS A 124 5.28 7.84 -20.15
C LYS A 124 4.60 9.17 -19.75
N ILE A 125 5.39 10.24 -19.71
CA ILE A 125 4.96 11.60 -19.38
C ILE A 125 5.26 12.47 -20.60
N GLY A 126 4.24 13.14 -21.13
CA GLY A 126 4.36 13.93 -22.35
C GLY A 126 5.15 15.23 -22.16
N PRO A 127 5.57 15.88 -23.26
CA PRO A 127 6.38 17.10 -23.25
C PRO A 127 5.71 18.28 -22.54
N ASP A 128 4.38 18.31 -22.49
CA ASP A 128 3.62 19.34 -21.77
C ASP A 128 3.83 19.29 -20.25
N GLN A 129 4.28 18.15 -19.71
CA GLN A 129 4.55 17.95 -18.28
C GLN A 129 6.01 17.63 -17.99
N CYS A 130 6.76 17.13 -18.98
CA CYS A 130 8.19 16.86 -18.93
C CYS A 130 8.84 17.31 -20.24
N PRO A 131 9.34 18.56 -20.34
CA PRO A 131 9.87 19.09 -21.59
C PRO A 131 10.96 18.22 -22.24
N SER A 132 11.80 17.56 -21.43
CA SER A 132 12.85 16.65 -21.90
C SER A 132 12.34 15.43 -22.68
N ALA A 133 11.06 15.09 -22.56
CA ALA A 133 10.45 14.03 -23.37
C ALA A 133 10.40 14.39 -24.87
N ALA A 134 10.38 15.68 -25.22
CA ALA A 134 10.42 16.13 -26.62
C ALA A 134 11.76 15.81 -27.31
N ASP A 135 12.82 15.67 -26.51
CA ASP A 135 14.18 15.38 -27.00
C ASP A 135 14.44 13.87 -27.12
N GLN A 136 13.56 13.02 -26.58
CA GLN A 136 13.69 11.57 -26.66
C GLN A 136 13.01 11.00 -27.90
N PHE A 137 13.68 10.05 -28.57
CA PHE A 137 13.17 9.42 -29.79
C PHE A 137 11.87 8.62 -29.57
N ASP A 138 11.72 8.00 -28.40
CA ASP A 138 10.54 7.25 -27.99
C ASP A 138 9.47 8.11 -27.29
N GLY A 139 9.76 9.40 -27.09
CA GLY A 139 8.88 10.34 -26.39
C GLY A 139 8.70 10.05 -24.90
N LEU A 140 9.57 9.25 -24.29
CA LEU A 140 9.54 9.00 -22.85
C LEU A 140 10.28 10.12 -22.09
N CYS A 141 9.76 10.48 -20.92
CA CYS A 141 10.43 11.41 -20.03
C CYS A 141 11.55 10.68 -19.27
N PRO A 142 12.83 11.11 -19.37
CA PRO A 142 13.93 10.52 -18.59
C PRO A 142 13.88 11.05 -17.15
N ILE A 143 12.88 10.66 -16.37
CA ILE A 143 12.63 11.19 -15.03
C ILE A 143 13.70 10.78 -14.00
N GLY A 144 14.53 9.78 -14.31
CA GLY A 144 15.66 9.38 -13.48
C GLY A 144 15.35 8.34 -12.41
N TRP A 145 14.08 7.94 -12.25
CA TRP A 145 13.63 7.00 -11.22
C TRP A 145 12.93 5.78 -11.83
N ILE A 146 13.19 4.59 -11.30
CA ILE A 146 12.36 3.41 -11.62
C ILE A 146 10.97 3.56 -11.02
N ALA A 147 9.99 2.92 -11.66
CA ALA A 147 8.69 2.73 -11.03
C ALA A 147 8.86 1.90 -9.75
N ALA A 148 8.35 2.42 -8.64
CA ALA A 148 8.40 1.75 -7.34
C ALA A 148 7.08 1.04 -7.04
N ASP A 149 7.16 -0.14 -6.44
CA ASP A 149 6.01 -0.86 -5.89
C ASP A 149 5.96 -0.68 -4.37
N ILE A 150 4.76 -0.42 -3.84
CA ILE A 150 4.50 -0.46 -2.40
C ILE A 150 4.06 -1.87 -2.04
N LEU A 151 4.87 -2.57 -1.25
CA LEU A 151 4.67 -3.97 -0.89
C LEU A 151 4.32 -4.13 0.59
N VAL A 152 3.48 -5.13 0.89
CA VAL A 152 3.23 -5.55 2.27
C VAL A 152 4.44 -6.34 2.77
N THR A 153 4.98 -5.95 3.93
CA THR A 153 6.01 -6.70 4.65
C THR A 153 5.46 -7.17 5.99
N ALA A 154 5.72 -8.43 6.35
CA ALA A 154 5.25 -9.01 7.61
C ALA A 154 6.29 -9.95 8.22
N ASN A 155 6.18 -10.19 9.53
CA ASN A 155 7.05 -11.11 10.25
C ASN A 155 6.81 -12.58 9.81
N ASN A 156 7.89 -13.35 9.65
CA ASN A 156 7.82 -14.72 9.15
C ASN A 156 7.06 -15.68 10.07
N ASP A 157 7.22 -15.56 11.39
CA ASP A 157 6.51 -16.39 12.36
C ASP A 157 5.02 -16.05 12.36
N PHE A 158 4.69 -14.76 12.24
CA PHE A 158 3.31 -14.30 12.07
C PHE A 158 2.67 -14.92 10.81
N LEU A 159 3.34 -14.87 9.66
CA LEU A 159 2.81 -15.45 8.42
C LEU A 159 2.66 -16.98 8.49
N SER A 160 3.57 -17.65 9.20
CA SER A 160 3.51 -19.10 9.41
C SER A 160 2.34 -19.49 10.31
N ALA A 161 2.05 -18.69 11.34
CA ALA A 161 0.91 -18.89 12.23
C ALA A 161 -0.43 -18.43 11.63
N ASN A 162 -0.42 -17.52 10.65
CA ASN A 162 -1.61 -16.89 10.08
C ASN A 162 -1.63 -17.03 8.54
N PRO A 163 -1.81 -18.25 8.00
CA PRO A 163 -1.79 -18.49 6.56
C PRO A 163 -2.88 -17.71 5.80
N ALA A 164 -4.02 -17.42 6.44
CA ALA A 164 -5.05 -16.58 5.84
C ALA A 164 -4.59 -15.12 5.64
N ALA A 165 -3.87 -14.56 6.61
CA ALA A 165 -3.31 -13.21 6.49
C ALA A 165 -2.23 -13.16 5.42
N ARG A 166 -1.39 -14.21 5.33
CA ARG A 166 -0.43 -14.35 4.22
C ARG A 166 -1.11 -14.32 2.86
N ALA A 167 -2.13 -15.16 2.68
CA ALA A 167 -2.87 -15.22 1.43
C ALA A 167 -3.55 -13.88 1.09
N LEU A 168 -4.08 -13.17 2.10
CA LEU A 168 -4.62 -11.82 1.91
C LEU A 168 -3.55 -10.85 1.41
N PHE A 169 -2.37 -10.81 2.05
CA PHE A 169 -1.29 -9.90 1.66
C PHE A 169 -0.73 -10.15 0.26
N GLU A 170 -0.84 -11.38 -0.25
CA GLU A 170 -0.43 -11.72 -1.62
C GLU A 170 -1.41 -11.20 -2.69
N VAL A 171 -2.68 -10.93 -2.33
CA VAL A 171 -3.74 -10.55 -3.29
C VAL A 171 -4.22 -9.12 -3.17
N VAL A 172 -4.09 -8.48 -2.00
CA VAL A 172 -4.52 -7.08 -1.79
C VAL A 172 -3.73 -6.15 -2.70
N ARG A 173 -4.45 -5.35 -3.50
CA ARG A 173 -3.87 -4.31 -4.35
C ARG A 173 -4.74 -3.08 -4.31
N LEU A 174 -4.16 -1.96 -3.89
CA LEU A 174 -4.83 -0.67 -3.91
C LEU A 174 -4.43 0.09 -5.18
N SER A 175 -5.41 0.78 -5.75
CA SER A 175 -5.20 1.69 -6.87
C SER A 175 -4.36 2.89 -6.43
N VAL A 176 -3.38 3.28 -7.24
CA VAL A 176 -2.62 4.52 -7.03
C VAL A 176 -3.55 5.73 -6.94
N ILE A 177 -4.65 5.74 -7.69
CA ILE A 177 -5.66 6.82 -7.65
C ILE A 177 -6.35 6.85 -6.29
N ASP A 178 -6.78 5.70 -5.78
CA ASP A 178 -7.52 5.64 -4.51
C ASP A 178 -6.63 6.09 -3.34
N VAL A 179 -5.37 5.66 -3.33
CA VAL A 179 -4.38 6.10 -2.34
C VAL A 179 -4.14 7.61 -2.45
N SER A 180 -4.06 8.15 -3.68
CA SER A 180 -3.87 9.59 -3.89
C SER A 180 -5.07 10.41 -3.37
N LEU A 181 -6.29 9.94 -3.60
CA LEU A 181 -7.51 10.56 -3.08
C LEU A 181 -7.58 10.47 -1.55
N ALA A 182 -7.19 9.34 -0.97
CA ALA A 182 -7.13 9.17 0.47
C ALA A 182 -6.09 10.09 1.13
N ASN A 183 -4.92 10.28 0.52
CA ASN A 183 -3.91 11.20 1.02
C ASN A 183 -4.41 12.65 0.99
N LEU A 184 -5.03 13.08 -0.12
CA LEU A 184 -5.62 14.41 -0.23
C LEU A 184 -6.71 14.66 0.83
N ALA A 185 -7.56 13.66 1.09
CA ALA A 185 -8.59 13.79 2.12
C ALA A 185 -7.98 13.88 3.54
N GLN A 186 -6.93 13.11 3.82
CA GLN A 186 -6.21 13.16 5.11
C GLN A 186 -5.52 14.50 5.33
N ASP A 187 -4.90 15.09 4.30
CA ASP A 187 -4.35 16.45 4.34
C ASP A 187 -5.44 17.49 4.69
N GLY A 188 -6.67 17.27 4.19
CA GLY A 188 -7.87 18.01 4.57
C GLY A 188 -8.40 17.73 5.99
N GLY A 189 -7.74 16.87 6.77
CA GLY A 189 -8.10 16.51 8.14
C GLY A 189 -9.05 15.31 8.29
N ALA A 190 -9.30 14.55 7.22
CA ALA A 190 -10.12 13.35 7.31
C ALA A 190 -9.43 12.23 8.11
N SER A 191 -10.23 11.45 8.85
CA SER A 191 -9.75 10.29 9.61
C SER A 191 -9.31 9.16 8.66
N PRO A 192 -8.07 8.65 8.77
CA PRO A 192 -7.62 7.52 7.96
C PRO A 192 -8.50 6.27 8.14
N THR A 193 -8.98 6.04 9.37
CA THR A 193 -9.88 4.92 9.68
C THR A 193 -11.23 5.08 8.98
N ASP A 194 -11.81 6.28 8.99
CA ASP A 194 -13.12 6.50 8.36
C ASP A 194 -13.03 6.38 6.84
N LEU A 195 -11.93 6.88 6.25
CA LEU A 195 -11.63 6.71 4.83
C LEU A 195 -11.47 5.24 4.45
N ALA A 196 -10.76 4.45 5.25
CA ALA A 196 -10.59 3.02 4.99
C ALA A 196 -11.92 2.26 5.09
N VAL A 197 -12.74 2.55 6.11
CA VAL A 197 -14.07 1.95 6.27
C VAL A 197 -14.97 2.29 5.08
N GLN A 198 -14.99 3.55 4.66
CA GLN A 198 -15.77 3.98 3.52
C GLN A 198 -15.28 3.33 2.21
N TRP A 199 -13.95 3.29 1.98
CA TRP A 199 -13.39 2.64 0.80
C TRP A 199 -13.74 1.15 0.74
N VAL A 200 -13.68 0.43 1.86
CA VAL A 200 -14.10 -0.98 1.93
C VAL A 200 -15.59 -1.15 1.63
N ALA A 201 -16.44 -0.23 2.10
CA ALA A 201 -17.87 -0.26 1.80
C ALA A 201 -18.15 -0.01 0.31
N ASP A 202 -17.44 0.94 -0.30
CA ASP A 202 -17.60 1.28 -1.72
C ASP A 202 -16.97 0.25 -2.68
N ASN A 203 -16.02 -0.56 -2.18
CA ASN A 203 -15.32 -1.60 -2.94
C ASN A 203 -15.63 -3.01 -2.41
N ARG A 204 -16.85 -3.22 -1.89
CA ARG A 204 -17.21 -4.45 -1.17
C ARG A 204 -16.95 -5.71 -1.98
N ASP A 205 -17.35 -5.73 -3.25
CA ASP A 205 -17.15 -6.88 -4.14
C ASP A 205 -15.67 -7.25 -4.28
N LEU A 206 -14.79 -6.26 -4.48
CA LEU A 206 -13.35 -6.47 -4.59
C LEU A 206 -12.73 -6.99 -3.28
N VAL A 207 -13.16 -6.42 -2.15
CA VAL A 207 -12.70 -6.88 -0.83
C VAL A 207 -13.19 -8.31 -0.55
N ASP A 208 -14.42 -8.64 -0.92
CA ASP A 208 -14.96 -9.99 -0.76
C ASP A 208 -14.21 -11.02 -1.62
N GLU A 209 -13.80 -10.67 -2.85
CA GLU A 209 -12.90 -11.50 -3.65
C GLU A 209 -11.57 -11.78 -2.93
N TRP A 210 -10.96 -10.77 -2.31
CA TRP A 210 -9.74 -10.93 -1.51
C TRP A 210 -9.97 -11.81 -0.29
N MET A 211 -11.10 -11.64 0.41
CA MET A 211 -11.44 -12.46 1.57
C MET A 211 -11.67 -13.92 1.21
N VAL A 212 -12.33 -14.21 0.09
CA VAL A 212 -12.50 -15.57 -0.43
C VAL A 212 -11.15 -16.20 -0.75
N ALA A 213 -10.25 -15.46 -1.40
CA ALA A 213 -8.89 -15.94 -1.66
C ALA A 213 -8.11 -16.21 -0.37
N ALA A 214 -8.21 -15.31 0.62
CA ALA A 214 -7.54 -15.41 1.92
C ALA A 214 -8.03 -16.59 2.76
N LEU A 215 -9.34 -16.85 2.76
CA LEU A 215 -9.96 -17.87 3.61
C LEU A 215 -9.98 -19.27 2.97
N LYS A 216 -9.64 -19.39 1.69
CA LYS A 216 -9.65 -20.66 0.96
C LYS A 216 -8.77 -21.71 1.63
N GLY A 217 -9.37 -22.86 1.90
CA GLY A 217 -8.72 -24.03 2.51
C GLY A 217 -8.60 -23.98 4.02
N THR A 218 -9.02 -22.89 4.67
CA THR A 218 -9.03 -22.74 6.13
C THR A 218 -10.26 -23.43 6.76
N TYR A 219 -10.23 -23.58 8.08
CA TYR A 219 -11.35 -24.09 8.86
C TYR A 219 -11.99 -22.98 9.69
N VAL A 220 -13.31 -23.05 9.88
CA VAL A 220 -14.06 -22.10 10.70
C VAL A 220 -15.06 -22.85 11.59
N SER A 221 -15.33 -22.32 12.77
CA SER A 221 -16.44 -22.76 13.61
C SER A 221 -17.68 -21.95 13.26
N VAL A 222 -18.67 -22.57 12.61
CA VAL A 222 -19.95 -21.94 12.27
C VAL A 222 -20.80 -21.81 13.52
N LEU A 223 -21.26 -20.60 13.81
CA LEU A 223 -22.04 -20.26 15.02
C LEU A 223 -23.50 -19.91 14.71
N VAL A 224 -23.73 -19.20 13.61
CA VAL A 224 -25.05 -18.76 13.17
C VAL A 224 -25.09 -18.78 11.64
N SER A 225 -26.19 -19.26 11.06
CA SER A 225 -26.51 -19.13 9.64
C SER A 225 -27.77 -18.29 9.48
N ALA A 226 -27.60 -17.01 9.15
CA ALA A 226 -28.69 -16.05 9.06
C ALA A 226 -29.21 -15.90 7.61
N GLY A 227 -30.49 -15.59 7.46
CA GLY A 227 -31.11 -15.36 6.14
C GLY A 227 -30.85 -13.99 5.52
N SER A 228 -30.17 -13.08 6.25
CA SER A 228 -29.78 -11.76 5.75
C SER A 228 -28.51 -11.27 6.46
N GLU A 229 -27.77 -10.40 5.79
CA GLU A 229 -26.54 -9.80 6.34
C GLU A 229 -26.82 -9.05 7.64
N SER A 230 -27.88 -8.23 7.66
CA SER A 230 -28.27 -7.47 8.85
C SER A 230 -28.62 -8.37 10.04
N ALA A 231 -29.13 -9.58 9.79
CA ALA A 231 -29.38 -10.56 10.85
C ALA A 231 -28.09 -11.23 11.33
N ALA A 232 -27.14 -11.50 10.44
CA ALA A 232 -25.80 -11.98 10.80
C ALA A 232 -25.04 -10.93 11.61
N GLN A 233 -25.07 -9.65 11.23
CA GLN A 233 -24.45 -8.55 11.97
C GLN A 233 -24.98 -8.47 13.40
N ARG A 234 -26.31 -8.45 13.60
CA ARG A 234 -26.89 -8.46 14.95
C ARG A 234 -26.49 -9.68 15.77
N ALA A 235 -26.40 -10.85 15.13
CA ALA A 235 -25.97 -12.08 15.79
C ALA A 235 -24.49 -12.02 16.19
N ARG A 236 -23.63 -11.51 15.29
CA ARG A 236 -22.21 -11.27 15.55
C ARG A 236 -22.06 -10.31 16.73
N ASP A 237 -22.68 -9.14 16.71
CA ASP A 237 -22.55 -8.15 17.77
C ASP A 237 -23.00 -8.72 19.14
N SER A 238 -24.05 -9.55 19.16
CA SER A 238 -24.48 -10.26 20.37
C SER A 238 -23.45 -11.29 20.86
N LEU A 239 -22.79 -12.01 19.95
CA LEU A 239 -21.73 -12.96 20.29
C LEU A 239 -20.48 -12.23 20.79
N GLU A 240 -20.08 -11.15 20.14
CA GLU A 240 -18.93 -10.33 20.53
C GLU A 240 -19.14 -9.74 21.94
N SER A 241 -20.35 -9.23 22.23
CA SER A 241 -20.69 -8.77 23.58
C SER A 241 -20.69 -9.90 24.61
N GLN A 242 -21.05 -11.12 24.22
CA GLN A 242 -21.09 -12.27 25.13
C GLN A 242 -19.69 -12.80 25.45
N TYR A 243 -18.82 -12.90 24.44
CA TYR A 243 -17.54 -13.60 24.53
C TYR A 243 -16.33 -12.66 24.63
N GLY A 244 -16.51 -11.35 24.39
CA GLY A 244 -15.42 -10.37 24.43
C GLY A 244 -14.34 -10.60 23.36
N ARG A 245 -14.72 -11.15 22.21
CA ARG A 245 -13.84 -11.40 21.05
C ARG A 245 -14.59 -11.19 19.76
N GLU A 246 -13.86 -10.88 18.69
CA GLU A 246 -14.42 -10.66 17.36
C GLU A 246 -14.81 -11.97 16.65
N PHE A 247 -15.82 -11.88 15.78
CA PHE A 247 -16.28 -12.96 14.92
C PHE A 247 -16.42 -12.50 13.46
N GLY A 248 -16.12 -13.39 12.53
CA GLY A 248 -16.25 -13.11 11.10
C GLY A 248 -17.69 -13.30 10.60
N ILE A 249 -18.00 -12.63 9.48
CA ILE A 249 -19.19 -12.88 8.67
C ILE A 249 -18.74 -13.21 7.26
N LEU A 250 -19.31 -14.26 6.67
CA LEU A 250 -19.12 -14.60 5.25
C LEU A 250 -20.46 -14.93 4.58
N LEU A 251 -20.54 -14.76 3.27
CA LEU A 251 -21.67 -15.25 2.48
C LEU A 251 -21.37 -16.70 2.06
N SER A 252 -22.22 -17.62 2.52
CA SER A 252 -22.03 -19.06 2.24
C SER A 252 -22.05 -19.42 0.75
N SER A 253 -22.69 -18.60 -0.08
CA SER A 253 -22.73 -18.80 -1.54
C SER A 253 -21.36 -18.67 -2.20
N ASP A 254 -20.39 -18.05 -1.53
CA ASP A 254 -19.02 -17.86 -2.06
C ASP A 254 -18.15 -19.10 -1.87
N TYR A 255 -18.65 -20.14 -1.19
CA TYR A 255 -17.91 -21.36 -0.88
C TYR A 255 -18.75 -22.59 -1.27
N ALA A 256 -18.30 -23.35 -2.28
CA ALA A 256 -18.98 -24.57 -2.71
C ALA A 256 -19.09 -25.63 -1.60
N SER A 257 -18.18 -25.57 -0.62
CA SER A 257 -18.23 -26.42 0.56
C SER A 257 -19.32 -26.04 1.56
N LEU A 258 -20.07 -24.96 1.37
CA LEU A 258 -21.16 -24.52 2.25
C LEU A 258 -22.51 -24.58 1.53
N ARG A 259 -23.59 -24.68 2.32
CA ARG A 259 -24.94 -24.57 1.76
C ARG A 259 -25.20 -23.10 1.39
N PRO A 260 -25.54 -22.77 0.13
CA PRO A 260 -25.68 -21.39 -0.31
C PRO A 260 -26.92 -20.70 0.29
N GLY A 261 -26.92 -19.36 0.26
CA GLY A 261 -28.07 -18.51 0.64
C GLY A 261 -28.10 -18.05 2.09
N TYR A 262 -27.02 -18.25 2.86
CA TYR A 262 -26.90 -17.83 4.25
C TYR A 262 -25.72 -16.89 4.47
N TRP A 263 -25.91 -15.93 5.37
CA TRP A 263 -24.84 -15.15 5.97
C TRP A 263 -24.37 -15.84 7.25
N VAL A 264 -23.14 -16.33 7.24
CA VAL A 264 -22.60 -17.21 8.28
C VAL A 264 -21.74 -16.39 9.24
N VAL A 265 -22.09 -16.40 10.53
CA VAL A 265 -21.24 -15.89 11.61
C VAL A 265 -20.34 -17.02 12.09
N TYR A 266 -19.03 -16.77 12.14
CA TYR A 266 -18.04 -17.81 12.43
C TYR A 266 -16.89 -17.34 13.35
N ALA A 267 -16.25 -18.31 14.02
CA ALA A 267 -14.95 -18.13 14.65
C ALA A 267 -13.83 -18.76 13.80
N GLY A 268 -12.63 -18.18 13.82
CA GLY A 268 -11.50 -18.56 12.96
C GLY A 268 -10.99 -17.38 12.14
N PRO A 269 -10.23 -17.61 11.05
CA PRO A 269 -9.91 -18.90 10.45
C PRO A 269 -8.91 -19.73 11.27
N PHE A 270 -8.96 -21.04 11.12
CA PHE A 270 -8.07 -22.03 11.74
C PHE A 270 -7.32 -22.83 10.69
N VAL A 271 -6.18 -23.41 11.08
CA VAL A 271 -5.33 -24.22 10.20
C VAL A 271 -5.84 -25.66 10.14
N THR A 272 -6.40 -26.15 11.24
CA THR A 272 -6.82 -27.54 11.41
C THR A 272 -8.31 -27.66 11.78
N PRO A 273 -8.97 -28.78 11.45
CA PRO A 273 -10.32 -29.03 11.92
C PRO A 273 -10.39 -29.15 13.45
N GLU A 274 -9.36 -29.68 14.11
CA GLU A 274 -9.32 -29.85 15.57
C GLU A 274 -9.40 -28.52 16.31
N GLU A 275 -8.75 -27.47 15.81
CA GLU A 275 -8.88 -26.11 16.36
C GLU A 275 -10.33 -25.62 16.29
N SER A 276 -11.01 -25.82 15.15
CA SER A 276 -12.42 -25.42 15.00
C SER A 276 -13.35 -26.17 15.95
N GLN A 277 -13.07 -27.45 16.21
CA GLN A 277 -13.85 -28.27 17.15
C GLN A 277 -13.58 -27.84 18.60
N THR A 278 -12.32 -27.56 18.93
CA THR A 278 -11.87 -27.12 20.25
C THR A 278 -12.46 -25.75 20.58
N THR A 279 -12.50 -24.81 19.63
CA THR A 279 -13.14 -23.52 19.86
C THR A 279 -14.64 -23.67 20.13
N CYS A 280 -15.35 -24.55 19.42
CA CYS A 280 -16.76 -24.85 19.75
C CYS A 280 -16.91 -25.34 21.19
N TRP A 281 -16.12 -26.32 21.59
CA TRP A 281 -16.26 -27.00 22.86
C TRP A 281 -15.73 -26.21 24.05
N THR A 282 -14.49 -25.76 23.97
CA THR A 282 -13.70 -25.17 25.07
C THR A 282 -13.92 -23.67 25.16
N ASP A 283 -13.71 -22.95 24.05
CA ASP A 283 -13.69 -21.48 24.09
C ASP A 283 -15.12 -20.91 24.18
N LEU A 284 -16.05 -21.49 23.42
CA LEU A 284 -17.41 -20.98 23.31
C LEU A 284 -18.42 -21.75 24.16
N ASN A 285 -18.03 -22.90 24.71
CA ASN A 285 -18.87 -23.81 25.48
C ASN A 285 -20.17 -24.22 24.75
N ARG A 286 -20.10 -24.33 23.41
CA ARG A 286 -21.18 -24.73 22.49
C ARG A 286 -20.97 -26.17 22.05
N ARG A 287 -21.43 -27.09 22.90
CA ARG A 287 -21.05 -28.52 22.86
C ARG A 287 -21.90 -29.41 21.96
N THR A 288 -22.90 -28.85 21.29
CA THR A 288 -23.79 -29.59 20.40
C THR A 288 -23.69 -29.05 18.98
N GLY A 289 -23.78 -29.94 17.98
CA GLY A 289 -23.56 -29.60 16.57
C GLY A 289 -24.58 -28.63 15.96
N ASP A 290 -25.71 -28.40 16.62
CA ASP A 290 -26.69 -27.36 16.28
C ASP A 290 -26.30 -25.98 16.81
N LEU A 291 -25.44 -25.89 17.82
CA LEU A 291 -24.96 -24.63 18.40
C LEU A 291 -23.63 -24.17 17.83
N CYS A 292 -22.76 -25.12 17.43
CA CYS A 292 -21.46 -24.86 16.83
C CYS A 292 -20.95 -26.09 16.09
N TYR A 293 -20.37 -25.91 14.91
CA TYR A 293 -19.69 -26.98 14.17
C TYR A 293 -18.60 -26.41 13.25
N GLY A 294 -17.53 -27.17 13.07
CA GLY A 294 -16.43 -26.83 12.17
C GLY A 294 -16.77 -27.11 10.70
N ARG A 295 -16.29 -26.25 9.81
CA ARG A 295 -16.35 -26.39 8.34
C ARG A 295 -15.05 -25.97 7.70
N ARG A 296 -14.67 -26.67 6.63
CA ARG A 296 -13.63 -26.22 5.72
C ARG A 296 -14.21 -25.25 4.71
N LEU A 297 -13.58 -24.09 4.50
CA LEU A 297 -13.92 -23.13 3.47
C LEU A 297 -13.24 -23.53 2.17
N SER A 298 -14.00 -23.96 1.16
CA SER A 298 -13.44 -24.56 -0.06
C SER A 298 -14.35 -24.38 -1.27
N GLN A 299 -13.74 -24.46 -2.46
CA GLN A 299 -14.42 -24.45 -3.76
C GLN A 299 -14.66 -25.86 -4.32
N ASP A 300 -14.31 -26.91 -3.57
CA ASP A 300 -14.60 -28.29 -3.93
C ASP A 300 -15.98 -28.71 -3.37
N PRO A 301 -16.97 -29.02 -4.23
CA PRO A 301 -18.27 -29.49 -3.76
C PRO A 301 -18.22 -30.79 -2.96
N ALA A 302 -17.15 -31.60 -3.10
CA ALA A 302 -16.97 -32.81 -2.31
C ALA A 302 -16.79 -32.52 -0.79
N ASP A 303 -16.38 -31.30 -0.43
CA ASP A 303 -16.25 -30.87 0.95
C ASP A 303 -17.61 -30.52 1.62
N ALA A 304 -18.72 -30.49 0.86
CA ALA A 304 -20.02 -30.04 1.36
C ALA A 304 -20.58 -30.89 2.51
N ASP A 305 -20.31 -32.20 2.49
CA ASP A 305 -20.80 -33.17 3.47
C ASP A 305 -19.85 -33.30 4.68
N THR A 306 -18.68 -32.68 4.64
CA THR A 306 -17.70 -32.74 5.73
C THR A 306 -18.04 -31.72 6.81
N VAL A 307 -18.52 -32.23 7.95
CA VAL A 307 -18.88 -31.43 9.13
C VAL A 307 -18.12 -31.95 10.35
N TYR A 308 -17.47 -31.04 11.07
CA TYR A 308 -16.71 -31.35 12.27
C TYR A 308 -17.52 -30.97 13.51
N GLY A 309 -18.11 -31.94 14.20
CA GLY A 309 -18.84 -31.67 15.44
C GLY A 309 -17.93 -31.19 16.57
N PRO A 310 -18.46 -30.54 17.62
CA PRO A 310 -17.68 -30.20 18.81
C PRO A 310 -17.03 -31.45 19.40
N ALA A 311 -15.73 -31.41 19.69
CA ALA A 311 -15.01 -32.50 20.31
C ALA A 311 -14.41 -32.04 21.65
N PRO A 312 -14.50 -32.84 22.73
CA PRO A 312 -13.70 -32.59 23.90
C PRO A 312 -12.21 -32.75 23.54
N GLY A 313 -11.43 -31.70 23.82
CA GLY A 313 -9.97 -31.74 23.71
C GLY A 313 -9.31 -32.61 24.75
#